data_AF-A0A2E4E1D1-F1
#
_entry.id   AF-A0A2E4E1D1-F1
#
_cell.length_a   1.000
_cell.length_b   1.000
_cell.length_c   1.000
_cell.angle_alpha   90.00
_cell.angle_beta   90.00
_cell.angle_gamma   90.00
#
_symmetry.space_group_name_H-M   'P 1'
#
loop_
_entity.id
_entity.type
_entity.pdbx_description
1 polymer ?
#
loop_
_entity_poly.entity_id
_entity_poly.type
_entity_poly.pdbx_seq_one_letter_code
_entity_poly.pdbx_strand_id
1 'polypeptide(L)' 'MELKLHNKLDKLAYEVTQNKGTEPAFSGKYNDFYEVGTYCCVCCEKPLFSSEHKFNSGTGWPSFYNKHK' A
#
# COMPACT_ATOMS: atom_id res chain seq x y z
N MET A 1 4.09 7.88 22.25
CA MET A 1 4.15 6.52 21.69
C MET A 1 4.26 6.64 20.17
N GLU A 2 5.36 7.17 19.63
CA GLU A 2 5.50 7.46 18.18
C GLU A 2 6.79 6.90 17.57
N LEU A 3 7.74 6.45 18.39
CA LEU A 3 9.09 6.02 17.95
C LEU A 3 9.15 4.66 17.21
N LYS A 4 8.03 3.91 17.10
CA LYS A 4 8.09 2.51 16.61
C LYS A 4 8.09 2.35 15.10
N LEU A 5 7.51 3.28 14.33
CA LEU A 5 7.38 3.09 12.88
C LEU A 5 8.61 3.56 12.09
N HIS A 6 9.28 4.62 12.53
CA HIS A 6 10.42 5.20 11.81
C HIS A 6 11.54 4.20 11.56
N ASN A 7 11.79 3.30 12.51
CA ASN A 7 12.83 2.28 12.40
C ASN A 7 12.32 0.96 11.76
N LYS A 8 11.02 0.85 11.47
CA LYS A 8 10.40 -0.36 10.91
C LYS A 8 10.01 -0.22 9.44
N LEU A 9 9.82 1.00 8.97
CA LEU A 9 9.39 1.29 7.61
C LEU A 9 10.56 1.86 6.81
N ASP A 10 10.63 1.51 5.53
CA ASP A 10 11.48 2.23 4.59
C ASP A 10 11.08 3.70 4.53
N LYS A 11 12.05 4.58 4.22
CA LYS A 11 11.87 6.04 4.20
C LYS A 11 10.64 6.47 3.39
N LEU A 12 10.40 5.88 2.23
CA LEU A 12 9.25 6.19 1.39
C LEU A 12 7.93 5.76 2.03
N ALA A 13 7.86 4.55 2.59
CA ALA A 13 6.67 4.06 3.28
C ALA A 13 6.34 4.91 4.52
N TYR A 14 7.35 5.36 5.26
CA TYR A 14 7.16 6.30 6.37
C TYR A 14 6.58 7.63 5.88
N GLU A 15 7.16 8.21 4.82
CA GLU A 15 6.69 9.48 4.25
C GLU A 15 5.24 9.41 3.76
N VAL A 16 4.90 8.34 3.03
CA VAL A 16 3.52 8.13 2.52
C VAL A 16 2.53 7.95 3.67
N THR A 17 2.85 7.11 4.67
CA THR A 17 1.89 6.72 5.70
C THR A 17 1.75 7.73 6.84
N GLN A 18 2.82 8.45 7.20
CA GLN A 18 2.82 9.36 8.35
C GLN A 18 2.73 10.84 7.93
N ASN A 19 3.34 11.19 6.79
CA ASN A 19 3.44 12.59 6.34
C ASN A 19 2.50 12.94 5.18
N LYS A 20 1.58 12.03 4.82
CA LYS A 20 0.64 12.19 3.69
C LYS A 20 1.35 12.39 2.34
N GLY A 21 2.55 11.83 2.20
CA GLY A 21 3.24 11.78 0.91
C GLY A 21 2.56 10.84 -0.09
N THR A 22 3.00 10.90 -1.34
CA THR A 22 2.57 9.99 -2.41
C THR A 22 3.80 9.41 -3.07
N GLU A 23 3.85 8.09 -3.27
CA GLU A 23 4.94 7.47 -4.04
C GLU A 23 4.88 7.91 -5.52
N PRO A 24 6.01 7.99 -6.24
CA PRO A 24 5.98 8.30 -7.66
C PRO A 24 5.14 7.26 -8.44
N ALA A 25 4.36 7.73 -9.42
CA ALA A 25 3.58 6.86 -10.30
C ALA A 25 4.47 5.79 -10.96
N PHE A 26 3.94 4.58 -11.11
CA PHE A 26 4.59 3.42 -11.75
C PHE A 26 5.86 2.91 -11.04
N SER A 27 6.18 3.42 -9.86
CA SER A 27 7.37 3.01 -9.09
C SER A 27 7.05 2.06 -7.92
N GLY A 28 5.79 2.07 -7.45
CA GLY A 28 5.36 1.29 -6.30
C GLY A 28 5.34 -0.21 -6.59
N LYS A 29 5.85 -1.01 -5.64
CA LYS A 29 5.90 -2.48 -5.72
C LYS A 29 4.55 -3.11 -6.13
N TYR A 30 3.44 -2.51 -5.70
CA TYR A 30 2.11 -3.07 -5.88
C TYR A 30 1.33 -2.50 -7.07
N ASN A 31 1.89 -1.58 -7.86
CA ASN A 31 1.23 -1.06 -9.06
C ASN A 31 0.91 -2.20 -10.05
N ASP A 32 1.95 -2.92 -10.50
CA ASP A 32 1.85 -4.00 -11.48
C ASP A 32 1.91 -5.41 -10.86
N PHE A 33 1.56 -5.52 -9.58
CA PHE A 33 1.51 -6.80 -8.87
C PHE A 33 0.10 -7.37 -8.86
N TYR A 34 -0.11 -8.60 -9.36
CA TYR A 34 -1.44 -9.22 -9.51
C TYR A 34 -1.51 -10.66 -8.97
N GLU A 35 -0.61 -11.04 -8.05
CA GLU A 35 -0.70 -12.35 -7.41
C GLU A 35 -1.87 -12.41 -6.42
N VAL A 36 -2.35 -13.63 -6.17
CA VAL A 36 -3.44 -13.90 -5.23
C VAL A 36 -2.96 -13.66 -3.80
N GLY A 37 -3.69 -12.85 -3.03
CA GLY A 37 -3.39 -12.58 -1.63
C GLY A 37 -4.13 -11.39 -1.03
N THR A 38 -3.70 -10.99 0.17
CA THR A 38 -4.28 -9.88 0.94
C THR A 38 -3.26 -8.76 1.08
N TYR A 39 -3.69 -7.53 0.79
CA TYR A 39 -2.88 -6.33 1.01
C TYR A 39 -3.14 -5.82 2.42
N CYS A 40 -2.14 -5.96 3.28
CA CYS A 40 -2.20 -5.53 4.67
C CYS A 40 -1.58 -4.15 4.87
N CYS A 41 -2.04 -3.43 5.90
CA CYS A 41 -1.46 -2.19 6.34
C CYS A 41 -0.02 -2.42 6.79
N VAL A 42 0.94 -1.74 6.17
CA VAL A 42 2.37 -1.86 6.55
C VAL A 42 2.64 -1.37 7.99
N CYS A 43 1.75 -0.56 8.57
CA CYS A 43 1.91 0.02 9.89
C CYS A 43 1.42 -0.91 11.02
N CYS A 44 0.31 -1.62 10.79
CA CYS A 44 -0.40 -2.35 11.85
C CYS A 44 -0.87 -3.75 11.42
N GLU A 45 -0.46 -4.21 10.24
CA GLU A 45 -0.70 -5.56 9.68
C GLU A 45 -2.16 -5.94 9.45
N LYS A 46 -3.11 -5.02 9.69
CA LYS A 46 -4.54 -5.25 9.41
C LYS A 46 -4.80 -5.42 7.91
N PRO A 47 -5.68 -6.34 7.50
CA PRO A 47 -6.06 -6.48 6.10
C PRO A 47 -6.81 -5.23 5.61
N LEU A 48 -6.45 -4.74 4.42
CA LEU A 48 -7.07 -3.55 3.82
C LEU A 48 -7.78 -3.87 2.51
N PHE A 49 -7.16 -4.69 1.65
CA PHE A 49 -7.71 -5.06 0.34
C PHE A 49 -7.46 -6.54 0.00
N SER A 50 -8.34 -7.13 -0.80
CA SER A 50 -8.17 -8.45 -1.43
C SER A 50 -7.65 -8.28 -2.86
N SER A 51 -6.77 -9.18 -3.30
CA SER A 51 -6.34 -9.24 -4.71
C SER A 51 -7.51 -9.44 -5.68
N GLU A 52 -8.60 -10.07 -5.24
CA GLU A 52 -9.84 -10.23 -6.03
C GLU A 52 -10.45 -8.90 -6.46
N HIS A 53 -10.18 -7.83 -5.71
CA HIS A 53 -10.69 -6.50 -5.98
C HIS A 53 -9.68 -5.60 -6.72
N LYS A 54 -8.47 -6.10 -6.99
CA LYS A 54 -7.43 -5.34 -7.69
C LYS A 54 -7.72 -5.31 -9.19
N PHE A 55 -7.47 -4.16 -9.81
CA PHE A 55 -7.56 -4.01 -11.26
C PHE A 55 -6.47 -3.08 -11.80
N ASN A 56 -6.18 -3.18 -13.10
CA ASN A 56 -5.29 -2.24 -13.78
C ASN A 56 -6.06 -0.96 -14.13
N SER A 57 -5.77 0.14 -13.45
CA SER A 57 -6.37 1.45 -13.74
C SER A 57 -5.56 2.28 -14.73
N GLY A 58 -4.31 1.92 -15.02
CA GLY A 58 -3.38 2.74 -15.79
C GLY A 58 -2.92 4.03 -15.11
N THR A 59 -3.26 4.23 -13.83
CA THR A 59 -2.93 5.48 -13.11
C THR A 59 -1.50 5.53 -12.57
N GLY A 60 -0.87 4.36 -12.40
CA GLY A 60 0.46 4.24 -11.81
C GLY A 60 0.48 3.95 -10.31
N TRP A 61 -0.69 3.70 -9.69
CA TRP A 61 -0.81 3.22 -8.31
C TRP A 61 -1.75 2.02 -8.18
N PRO A 62 -1.56 1.17 -7.15
CA PRO A 62 -2.46 0.05 -6.90
C PRO A 62 -3.89 0.53 -6.70
N SER A 63 -4.81 -0.01 -7.51
CA SER A 63 -6.22 0.39 -7.55
C SER A 63 -7.13 -0.78 -7.22
N PHE A 64 -8.12 -0.54 -6.35
CA PHE A 64 -9.08 -1.54 -5.88
C PHE A 64 -10.50 -0.99 -5.93
N TYR A 65 -11.46 -1.77 -6.42
CA TYR A 65 -12.86 -1.31 -6.51
C TYR A 65 -13.66 -1.56 -5.22
N ASN A 66 -13.12 -2.34 -4.26
CA ASN A 66 -13.76 -2.62 -2.99
C ASN A 66 -12.71 -2.89 -1.88
N LYS A 67 -13.06 -2.55 -0.64
CA LYS A 67 -12.24 -2.82 0.54
C LYS A 67 -12.35 -4.28 0.99
N HIS A 68 -11.38 -4.74 1.78
CA HIS A 68 -11.47 -6.01 2.49
C HIS A 68 -12.64 -5.96 3.48
N LYS A 69 -13.43 -7.04 3.54
CA LYS A 69 -14.50 -7.22 4.52
C LYS A 69 -13.95 -7.67 5.87
#